data_AF-A0A556ALZ5-F1
#
_entry.id   AF-A0A556ALZ5-F1
#
_cell.length_a   1.000
_cell.length_b   1.000
_cell.length_c   1.000
_cell.angle_alpha   90.00
_cell.angle_beta   90.00
_cell.angle_gamma   90.00
#
_symmetry.space_group_name_H-M   'P 1'
#
loop_
_entity.id
_entity.type
_entity.pdbx_description
1 polymer ?
#
loop_
_entity_poly.entity_id
_entity_poly.type
_entity_poly.pdbx_seq_one_letter_code
_entity_poly.pdbx_strand_id
1 'polypeptide(L)'
;MGGANPASNPALRAIGLMAAWRRATATHMALSGGLACACGSPFDGLSGAALERDLVLYVYEKHRATHALRPVFEQAGCTDDDDCDLASLMRAITGASSSDEAAIQHLLDDLETAISGLSQSC
;
A
#
# COMPACT_ATOMS: atom_id res chain seq x y z
N MET A 1 -4.82 13.72 29.96
CA MET A 1 -5.39 12.59 29.20
C MET A 1 -5.37 12.99 27.72
N GLY A 2 -4.25 12.76 27.05
CA GLY A 2 -4.13 13.00 25.61
C GLY A 2 -4.68 11.79 24.89
N GLY A 3 -5.88 11.91 24.33
CA GLY A 3 -6.40 10.87 23.43
C GLY A 3 -5.52 10.84 22.20
N ALA A 4 -4.81 9.73 21.99
CA ALA A 4 -4.17 9.49 20.71
C ALA A 4 -5.27 9.56 19.64
N ASN A 5 -5.16 10.52 18.74
CA ASN A 5 -6.03 10.62 17.59
C ASN A 5 -5.93 9.26 16.87
N PRO A 6 -7.03 8.53 16.55
CA PRO A 6 -6.94 7.24 15.88
C PRO A 6 -6.23 7.33 14.51
N ALA A 7 -6.17 8.54 13.93
CA ALA A 7 -5.37 8.86 12.75
C ALA A 7 -3.85 8.86 13.00
N SER A 8 -3.39 8.87 14.25
CA SER A 8 -1.97 8.84 14.62
C SER A 8 -1.44 7.43 14.86
N ASN A 9 -2.29 6.40 14.89
CA ASN A 9 -1.83 5.02 15.11
C ASN A 9 -1.47 4.36 13.76
N PRO A 10 -0.19 4.05 13.49
CA PRO A 10 0.23 3.43 12.22
C PRO A 10 -0.50 2.12 11.90
N ALA A 11 -0.80 1.31 12.91
CA ALA A 11 -1.46 0.03 12.73
C ALA A 11 -2.93 0.22 12.27
N LEU A 12 -3.65 1.18 12.85
CA LEU A 12 -5.02 1.49 12.41
C LEU A 12 -5.04 2.08 11.00
N ARG A 13 -4.07 2.93 10.67
CA ARG A 13 -3.90 3.46 9.30
C ARG A 13 -3.63 2.35 8.30
N ALA A 14 -2.70 1.44 8.59
CA ALA A 14 -2.39 0.28 7.73
C ALA A 14 -3.63 -0.58 7.44
N ILE A 15 -4.45 -0.86 8.46
CA ILE A 15 -5.71 -1.59 8.30
C ILE A 15 -6.70 -0.80 7.42
N GLY A 16 -6.81 0.51 7.63
CA GLY A 16 -7.65 1.39 6.81
C GLY A 16 -7.25 1.39 5.34
N LEU A 17 -5.94 1.40 5.06
CA LEU A 17 -5.39 1.36 3.70
C LEU A 17 -5.67 0.03 3.00
N MET A 18 -5.60 -1.11 3.70
CA MET A 18 -6.03 -2.40 3.13
C MET A 18 -7.50 -2.38 2.70
N ALA A 19 -8.37 -1.78 3.51
CA ALA A 19 -9.78 -1.64 3.17
C ALA A 19 -10.00 -0.67 1.99
N ALA A 20 -9.19 0.38 1.86
CA ALA A 20 -9.22 1.29 0.73
C ALA A 20 -8.73 0.59 -0.56
N TRP A 21 -7.62 -0.12 -0.50
CA TRP A 21 -7.08 -0.93 -1.61
C TRP A 21 -8.11 -1.91 -2.16
N ARG A 22 -8.75 -2.69 -1.29
CA ARG A 22 -9.79 -3.65 -1.69
C ARG A 22 -10.98 -2.99 -2.37
N ARG A 23 -11.38 -1.80 -1.93
CA ARG A 23 -12.47 -1.04 -2.56
C ARG A 23 -12.07 -0.49 -3.93
N ALA A 24 -10.86 0.07 -4.04
CA ALA A 24 -10.32 0.55 -5.29
C ALA A 24 -10.23 -0.58 -6.32
N THR A 25 -9.58 -1.69 -5.95
CA THR A 25 -9.44 -2.86 -6.85
C THR A 25 -10.77 -3.53 -7.17
N ALA A 26 -11.71 -3.66 -6.23
CA ALA A 26 -13.04 -4.20 -6.53
C ALA A 26 -13.82 -3.33 -7.53
N THR A 27 -13.70 -2.00 -7.43
CA THR A 27 -14.32 -1.06 -8.38
C THR A 27 -13.77 -1.25 -9.79
N HIS A 28 -12.46 -1.49 -9.89
CA HIS A 28 -11.77 -1.74 -11.17
C HIS A 28 -11.97 -3.18 -11.69
N MET A 29 -12.10 -4.18 -10.82
CA MET A 29 -12.29 -5.60 -11.17
C MET A 29 -13.74 -6.00 -11.45
N ALA A 30 -14.74 -5.35 -10.86
CA ALA A 30 -16.15 -5.66 -11.16
C ALA A 30 -16.51 -5.43 -12.64
N LEU A 31 -15.64 -4.74 -13.38
CA LEU A 31 -15.73 -4.50 -14.82
C LEU A 31 -15.01 -5.57 -15.67
N SER A 32 -14.36 -6.58 -15.07
CA SER A 32 -13.55 -7.59 -15.76
C SER A 32 -14.36 -8.71 -16.46
N GLY A 33 -15.59 -8.42 -16.88
CA GLY A 33 -16.32 -9.19 -17.89
C GLY A 33 -15.93 -8.85 -19.33
N GLY A 34 -15.00 -7.91 -19.52
CA GLY A 34 -14.51 -7.46 -20.82
C GLY A 34 -14.87 -6.00 -21.07
N LEU A 35 -13.85 -5.25 -21.50
CA LEU A 35 -13.82 -3.84 -21.91
C LEU A 35 -13.75 -2.77 -20.80
N ALA A 36 -12.60 -2.10 -20.81
CA ALA A 36 -12.39 -0.67 -20.67
C ALA A 36 -13.10 0.00 -19.49
N CYS A 37 -12.29 0.41 -18.51
CA CYS A 37 -12.64 1.59 -17.72
C CYS A 37 -13.02 2.69 -18.73
N ALA A 38 -14.21 3.30 -18.63
CA ALA A 38 -14.60 4.46 -19.45
C ALA A 38 -13.61 5.64 -19.34
N CYS A 39 -12.71 5.52 -18.37
CA CYS A 39 -11.54 6.30 -18.00
C CYS A 39 -10.41 6.29 -19.05
N GLY A 40 -10.48 5.47 -20.11
CA GLY A 40 -9.40 5.37 -21.11
C GLY A 40 -8.04 5.10 -20.46
N SER A 41 -8.05 4.35 -19.35
CA SER A 41 -6.96 4.33 -18.39
C SER A 41 -5.81 3.47 -18.92
N PRO A 42 -4.54 3.83 -18.66
CA PRO A 42 -3.38 3.02 -19.02
C PRO A 42 -3.34 1.64 -18.34
N PHE A 43 -4.31 1.33 -17.47
CA PHE A 43 -4.42 0.10 -16.70
C PHE A 43 -5.32 -0.97 -17.33
N ASP A 44 -5.81 -0.76 -18.56
CA ASP A 44 -6.60 -1.75 -19.29
C ASP A 44 -5.84 -3.09 -19.41
N GLY A 45 -6.44 -4.17 -18.92
CA GLY A 45 -5.87 -5.52 -18.95
C GLY A 45 -4.96 -5.88 -17.78
N LEU A 46 -4.73 -4.99 -16.81
CA LEU A 46 -3.99 -5.33 -15.60
C LEU A 46 -4.89 -6.03 -14.59
N SER A 47 -4.43 -7.18 -14.10
CA SER A 47 -5.04 -7.82 -12.94
C SER A 47 -4.72 -7.02 -11.68
N GLY A 48 -5.59 -7.07 -10.68
CA GLY A 48 -5.31 -6.43 -9.38
C GLY A 48 -4.10 -7.01 -8.67
N ALA A 49 -3.69 -8.25 -8.97
CA ALA A 49 -2.43 -8.80 -8.49
C ALA A 49 -1.21 -8.10 -9.14
N ALA A 50 -1.30 -7.73 -10.42
CA ALA A 50 -0.26 -6.95 -11.09
C ALA A 50 -0.19 -5.53 -10.54
N LEU A 51 -1.35 -4.87 -10.36
CA LEU A 51 -1.42 -3.56 -9.72
C LEU A 51 -0.92 -3.58 -8.26
N GLU A 52 -1.21 -4.65 -7.51
CA GLU A 52 -0.68 -4.80 -6.14
C GLU A 52 0.85 -4.87 -6.15
N ARG A 53 1.40 -5.69 -7.05
CA ARG A 53 2.85 -5.83 -7.21
C ARG A 53 3.50 -4.49 -7.55
N ASP A 54 2.96 -3.76 -8.53
CA ASP A 54 3.50 -2.46 -8.93
C ASP A 54 3.44 -1.44 -7.79
N LEU A 55 2.35 -1.44 -7.01
CA LEU A 55 2.20 -0.59 -5.83
C LEU A 55 3.27 -0.89 -4.77
N VAL A 56 3.45 -2.18 -4.43
CA VAL A 56 4.41 -2.59 -3.42
C VAL A 56 5.84 -2.33 -3.88
N LEU A 57 6.17 -2.62 -5.14
CA LEU A 57 7.47 -2.35 -5.73
C LEU A 57 7.80 -0.85 -5.75
N TYR A 58 6.84 -0.01 -6.15
CA TYR A 58 6.99 1.45 -6.11
C TYR A 58 7.37 1.94 -4.71
N VAL A 59 6.66 1.45 -3.70
CA VAL A 59 6.88 1.86 -2.31
C VAL A 59 8.20 1.32 -1.78
N TYR A 60 8.55 0.07 -2.08
CA TYR A 60 9.84 -0.51 -1.72
C TYR A 60 11.00 0.28 -2.33
N GLU A 61 11.01 0.52 -3.65
CA GLU A 61 12.08 1.26 -4.31
C GLU A 61 12.26 2.67 -3.77
N LYS A 62 11.14 3.35 -3.46
CA LYS A 62 11.16 4.69 -2.87
C LYS A 62 11.80 4.72 -1.48
N HIS A 63 11.62 3.67 -0.69
CA HIS A 63 11.95 3.64 0.74
C HIS A 63 13.05 2.66 1.15
N ARG A 64 13.57 1.81 0.25
CA ARG A 64 14.57 0.78 0.59
C ARG A 64 15.88 1.33 1.15
N ALA A 65 16.23 2.57 0.81
CA ALA A 65 17.38 3.29 1.37
C ALA A 65 17.13 3.84 2.79
N THR A 66 15.88 3.88 3.25
CA THR A 66 15.52 4.35 4.60
C THR A 66 15.83 3.26 5.62
N HIS A 67 16.97 3.35 6.29
CA HIS A 67 17.44 2.35 7.27
C HIS A 67 16.40 1.98 8.34
N ALA A 68 15.58 2.94 8.78
CA ALA A 68 14.54 2.73 9.78
C ALA A 68 13.40 1.81 9.30
N LEU A 69 13.17 1.73 7.98
CA LEU A 69 12.13 0.90 7.37
C LEU A 69 12.65 -0.48 6.96
N ARG A 70 13.97 -0.69 6.94
CA ARG A 70 14.57 -1.97 6.54
C ARG A 70 13.99 -3.17 7.32
N PRO A 71 13.82 -3.13 8.66
CA PRO A 71 13.23 -4.26 9.38
C PRO A 71 11.77 -4.54 8.97
N VAL A 72 11.03 -3.51 8.56
CA VAL A 72 9.65 -3.64 8.08
C VAL A 72 9.63 -4.37 6.74
N PHE A 73 10.49 -3.97 5.81
CA PHE A 73 10.62 -4.62 4.51
C PHE A 73 11.13 -6.06 4.61
N GLU A 74 12.17 -6.30 5.42
CA GLU A 74 12.69 -7.65 5.68
C GLU A 74 11.63 -8.56 6.30
N GLN A 75 10.86 -8.07 7.28
CA GLN A 75 9.78 -8.83 7.91
C GLN A 75 8.61 -9.12 6.94
N ALA A 76 8.37 -8.22 5.99
CA ALA A 76 7.38 -8.39 4.94
C ALA A 76 7.87 -9.31 3.80
N GLY A 77 9.17 -9.61 3.75
CA GLY A 77 9.80 -10.37 2.67
C GLY A 77 10.16 -9.53 1.44
N CYS A 78 10.09 -8.20 1.51
CA CYS A 78 10.45 -7.33 0.40
C CYS A 78 11.98 -7.19 0.34
N THR A 79 12.60 -7.73 -0.71
CA THR A 79 14.06 -7.68 -0.91
C THR A 79 14.40 -7.27 -2.34
N ASP A 80 15.69 -7.01 -2.63
CA ASP A 80 16.10 -6.69 -4.00
C ASP A 80 15.87 -7.86 -4.98
N ASP A 81 15.77 -9.09 -4.47
CA ASP A 81 15.61 -10.32 -5.24
C ASP A 81 14.20 -10.94 -5.16
N ASP A 82 13.34 -10.45 -4.25
CA ASP A 82 12.02 -11.04 -3.97
C ASP A 82 10.96 -9.99 -3.69
N ASP A 83 9.76 -10.22 -4.21
CA ASP A 83 8.62 -9.33 -4.07
C ASP A 83 7.76 -9.78 -2.89
N CYS A 84 7.29 -8.82 -2.10
CA CYS A 84 6.29 -9.05 -1.07
C CYS A 84 4.89 -8.65 -1.56
N ASP A 85 3.86 -9.18 -0.92
CA ASP A 85 2.48 -8.73 -1.13
C ASP A 85 2.09 -7.60 -0.15
N LEU A 86 1.03 -6.86 -0.50
CA LEU A 86 0.60 -5.71 0.31
C LEU A 86 0.16 -6.16 1.71
N ALA A 87 -0.43 -7.34 1.84
CA ALA A 87 -0.89 -7.87 3.12
C ALA A 87 0.29 -8.16 4.08
N SER A 88 1.40 -8.67 3.57
CA SER A 88 2.63 -8.96 4.30
C SER A 88 3.31 -7.67 4.75
N LEU A 89 3.37 -6.66 3.87
CA LEU A 89 3.85 -5.32 4.23
C LEU A 89 3.00 -4.68 5.35
N MET A 90 1.67 -4.73 5.23
CA MET A 90 0.78 -4.17 6.26
C MET A 90 0.91 -4.92 7.59
N ARG A 91 1.08 -6.25 7.56
CA ARG A 91 1.33 -7.04 8.77
C ARG A 91 2.65 -6.64 9.43
N ALA A 92 3.72 -6.45 8.66
CA ALA A 92 5.00 -5.98 9.18
C ALA A 92 4.87 -4.59 9.84
N ILE A 93 4.18 -3.65 9.20
CA ILE A 93 3.91 -2.31 9.77
C ILE A 93 3.16 -2.41 11.10
N THR A 94 2.13 -3.24 11.18
CA THR A 94 1.36 -3.42 12.44
C THR A 94 2.20 -4.04 13.56
N GLY A 95 3.23 -4.85 13.23
CA GLY A 95 4.16 -5.46 14.17
C GLY A 95 5.33 -4.55 14.56
N ALA A 96 5.60 -3.50 13.78
CA ALA A 96 6.75 -2.61 13.94
C ALA A 96 6.53 -1.48 14.97
N SER A 97 5.70 -1.72 16.01
CA SER A 97 5.18 -0.71 16.96
C SER A 97 6.22 0.06 17.80
N SER A 98 7.52 -0.13 17.57
CA SER A 98 8.64 0.58 18.20
C SER A 98 9.66 1.16 17.21
N SER A 99 9.45 0.98 15.91
CA SER A 99 10.31 1.55 14.87
C SER A 99 10.01 3.04 14.69
N ASP A 100 10.92 3.75 14.02
CA ASP A 100 10.83 5.19 13.76
C ASP A 100 9.45 5.57 13.18
N GLU A 101 8.58 6.08 14.06
CA GLU A 101 7.18 6.32 13.74
C GLU A 101 7.05 7.30 12.58
N ALA A 102 7.93 8.30 12.49
CA ALA A 102 7.92 9.27 11.39
C ALA A 102 8.18 8.59 10.03
N ALA A 103 9.12 7.65 9.97
CA ALA A 103 9.40 6.91 8.74
C ALA A 103 8.21 6.01 8.35
N ILE A 104 7.57 5.36 9.32
CA ILE A 104 6.38 4.53 9.08
C ILE A 104 5.20 5.40 8.62
N GLN A 105 4.98 6.57 9.23
CA GLN A 105 3.92 7.48 8.82
C GLN A 105 4.14 7.96 7.38
N HIS A 106 5.37 8.31 7.02
CA HIS A 106 5.70 8.73 5.65
C HIS A 106 5.50 7.60 4.62
N LEU A 107 5.86 6.37 4.98
CA LEU A 107 5.55 5.17 4.19
C LEU A 107 4.04 5.01 3.97
N LEU A 108 3.24 5.20 5.02
CA LEU A 108 1.78 5.10 4.95
C LEU A 108 1.16 6.24 4.13
N ASP A 109 1.69 7.46 4.22
CA ASP A 109 1.25 8.62 3.43
C ASP A 109 1.45 8.38 1.93
N ASP A 110 2.57 7.77 1.54
CA ASP A 110 2.86 7.42 0.16
C ASP A 110 1.93 6.33 -0.38
N LEU A 111 1.69 5.29 0.42
CA LEU A 111 0.70 4.26 0.09
C LEU A 111 -0.71 4.85 -0.05
N GLU A 112 -1.10 5.74 0.86
CA GLU A 112 -2.38 6.43 0.82
C GLU A 112 -2.53 7.27 -0.44
N THR A 113 -1.48 8.01 -0.80
CA THR A 113 -1.44 8.83 -2.03
C THR A 113 -1.57 7.96 -3.28
N ALA A 114 -0.83 6.86 -3.36
CA ALA A 114 -0.89 5.94 -4.50
C ALA A 114 -2.27 5.27 -4.65
N ILE A 115 -2.85 4.77 -3.55
CA ILE A 115 -4.19 4.14 -3.55
C ILE A 115 -5.28 5.17 -3.87
N SER A 116 -5.18 6.39 -3.34
CA SER A 116 -6.13 7.46 -3.63
C SER A 116 -6.05 7.92 -5.07
N GLY A 117 -4.84 7.98 -5.65
CA GLY A 117 -4.65 8.25 -7.08
C GLY A 117 -5.38 7.24 -7.97
N LEU A 118 -5.30 5.95 -7.64
CA LEU A 118 -6.06 4.90 -8.36
C LEU A 118 -7.58 5.04 -8.23
N SER A 119 -8.05 5.62 -7.13
CA SER A 119 -9.48 5.83 -6.87
C SER A 119 -10.03 7.11 -7.51
N GLN A 120 -9.17 8.11 -7.77
CA GLN A 120 -9.53 9.39 -8.39
C GLN A 120 -9.36 9.38 -9.92
N SER A 121 -8.70 8.37 -10.49
CA SER A 121 -8.43 8.27 -11.93
C SER A 121 -9.62 7.74 -12.76
N CYS A 122 -10.85 7.91 -12.25
CA CYS A 122 -12.10 7.47 -12.86
C CYS A 122 -13.10 8.62 -13.01
#